data_AF-A0A059X9Q9-F1
#
_entry.id   AF-A0A059X9Q9-F1
#
_cell.length_a   1.000
_cell.length_b   1.000
_cell.length_c   1.000
_cell.angle_alpha   90.00
_cell.angle_beta   90.00
_cell.angle_gamma   90.00
#
_symmetry.space_group_name_H-M   'P 1'
#
loop_
_entity.id
_entity.type
_entity.pdbx_description
1 polymer ?
#
loop_
_entity_poly.entity_id
_entity_poly.type
_entity_poly.pdbx_seq_one_letter_code
_entity_poly.pdbx_strand_id
1 'polypeptide(L)'
;MQEQLLHFIWHRKLFRQEGLTTTQAHLVEILHTGFPNQDQGPDFLQARIRLDDELWAGHVEIHVRSSEWYQHGHEKDTHYNNVILHVVWTEDQPALTTTSVRIPCIELSGRVDASLLDRYHKLMNNEEWVPCASSLTSVPDITRTSWLERLMTERLESKTEYINQILARCSNDWEQA
;
A
#
# COMPACT_ATOMS: atom_id res chain seq x y z
N MET A 1 -9.25 -11.81 5.71
CA MET A 1 -8.32 -10.73 5.33
C MET A 1 -7.92 -10.96 3.88
N GLN A 2 -7.86 -9.93 3.04
CA GLN A 2 -7.30 -10.03 1.70
C GLN A 2 -5.84 -9.55 1.75
N GLU A 3 -4.94 -10.24 1.07
CA GLU A 3 -3.50 -9.91 1.06
C GLU A 3 -3.24 -8.50 0.53
N GLN A 4 -3.93 -8.08 -0.54
CA GLN A 4 -3.83 -6.72 -1.09
C GLN A 4 -4.14 -5.62 -0.06
N LEU A 5 -5.11 -5.85 0.85
CA LEU A 5 -5.37 -4.92 1.95
C LEU A 5 -4.21 -4.89 2.94
N LEU A 6 -3.60 -6.05 3.22
CA LEU A 6 -2.45 -6.13 4.11
C LEU A 6 -1.23 -5.38 3.54
N HIS A 7 -0.99 -5.46 2.23
CA HIS A 7 0.02 -4.65 1.54
C HIS A 7 -0.25 -3.16 1.71
N PHE A 8 -1.51 -2.74 1.54
CA PHE A 8 -1.89 -1.34 1.72
C PHE A 8 -1.68 -0.87 3.17
N ILE A 9 -2.09 -1.69 4.14
CA ILE A 9 -1.91 -1.42 5.58
C ILE A 9 -0.42 -1.29 5.90
N TRP A 10 0.42 -2.19 5.41
CA TRP A 10 1.87 -2.13 5.59
C TRP A 10 2.45 -0.86 4.98
N HIS A 11 2.22 -0.64 3.68
CA HIS A 11 2.82 0.45 2.92
C HIS A 11 2.44 1.82 3.48
N ARG A 12 1.20 1.97 3.93
CA ARG A 12 0.68 3.21 4.52
C ARG A 12 0.86 3.29 6.04
N LYS A 13 1.47 2.27 6.66
CA LYS A 13 1.65 2.14 8.11
C LYS A 13 0.35 2.32 8.92
N LEU A 14 -0.76 1.74 8.44
CA LEU A 14 -2.11 1.89 9.02
C LEU A 14 -2.36 0.90 10.17
N PHE A 15 -1.42 0.85 11.11
CA PHE A 15 -1.48 0.01 12.30
C PHE A 15 -0.70 0.68 13.44
N ARG A 16 -0.95 0.23 14.68
CA ARG A 16 -0.27 0.75 15.86
C ARG A 16 1.22 0.38 15.86
N GLN A 17 2.08 1.40 15.77
CA GLN A 17 3.55 1.23 15.75
C GLN A 17 4.16 1.21 17.15
N GLU A 18 3.47 1.75 18.15
CA GLU A 18 3.95 1.79 19.53
C GLU A 18 4.18 0.36 20.06
N GLY A 19 5.38 0.14 20.60
CA GLY A 19 5.80 -1.16 21.12
C GLY A 19 5.71 -2.28 20.09
N LEU A 20 5.96 -2.01 18.81
CA LEU A 20 5.99 -3.03 17.76
C LEU A 20 7.13 -4.01 18.05
N THR A 21 6.80 -5.30 18.08
CA THR A 21 7.75 -6.38 18.31
C THR A 21 7.52 -7.49 17.31
N THR A 22 8.57 -8.24 17.00
CA THR A 22 8.43 -9.52 16.30
C THR A 22 7.71 -10.54 17.18
N THR A 23 7.27 -11.65 16.59
CA THR A 23 6.73 -12.79 17.33
C THR A 23 7.77 -13.51 18.19
N GLN A 24 9.06 -13.18 17.99
CA GLN A 24 10.18 -13.59 18.84
C GLN A 24 10.54 -12.52 19.89
N ALA A 25 9.70 -11.50 20.08
CA ALA A 25 9.83 -10.41 21.06
C ALA A 25 10.98 -9.42 20.85
N HIS A 26 11.67 -9.45 19.70
CA HIS A 26 12.61 -8.37 19.32
C HIS A 26 11.84 -7.08 19.00
N LEU A 27 12.36 -5.93 19.43
CA LEU A 27 11.79 -4.61 19.15
C LEU A 27 11.92 -4.31 17.65
N VAL A 28 10.88 -3.73 17.05
CA VAL A 28 10.85 -3.38 15.63
C VAL A 28 10.58 -1.90 15.45
N GLU A 29 11.45 -1.22 14.73
CA GLU A 29 11.21 0.14 14.25
C GLU A 29 11.30 0.17 12.71
N ILE A 30 10.24 0.62 12.07
CA ILE A 30 10.11 0.66 10.61
C ILE A 30 10.61 2.02 10.10
N LEU A 31 11.89 2.10 9.74
CA LEU A 31 12.46 3.32 9.15
C LEU A 31 11.96 3.54 7.72
N HIS A 32 11.87 2.46 6.93
CA HIS A 32 11.34 2.47 5.57
C HIS A 32 10.65 1.13 5.26
N THR A 33 9.39 1.17 4.79
CA THR A 33 8.59 -0.04 4.47
C THR A 33 9.09 -0.79 3.24
N GLY A 34 9.95 -0.15 2.44
CA GLY A 34 10.35 -0.62 1.11
C GLY A 34 9.48 -0.02 0.00
N PHE A 35 9.86 -0.29 -1.23
CA PHE A 35 9.15 0.07 -2.46
C PHE A 35 8.33 -1.14 -2.92
N PRO A 36 7.05 -0.97 -3.28
CA PRO A 36 6.25 -2.07 -3.83
C PRO A 36 6.95 -2.70 -5.05
N ASN A 37 7.05 -4.02 -5.05
CA ASN A 37 7.51 -4.79 -6.19
C ASN A 37 6.32 -5.14 -7.08
N GLN A 38 6.45 -4.97 -8.40
CA GLN A 38 5.46 -5.41 -9.39
C GLN A 38 5.95 -6.61 -10.21
N ASP A 39 7.22 -6.97 -10.02
CA ASP A 39 7.87 -8.08 -10.69
C ASP A 39 7.92 -9.31 -9.76
N GLN A 40 8.55 -10.38 -10.23
CA GLN A 40 8.78 -11.58 -9.42
C GLN A 40 9.65 -11.27 -8.19
N GLY A 41 9.40 -11.98 -7.10
CA GLY A 41 10.19 -11.92 -5.86
C GLY A 41 9.40 -11.26 -4.74
N PRO A 42 10.09 -10.76 -3.71
CA PRO A 42 9.41 -10.26 -2.52
C PRO A 42 8.50 -9.06 -2.77
N ASP A 43 7.46 -8.90 -1.96
CA ASP A 43 6.43 -7.87 -2.14
C ASP A 43 6.94 -6.42 -2.06
N PHE A 44 7.94 -6.18 -1.19
CA PHE A 44 8.54 -4.87 -1.03
C PHE A 44 10.07 -4.94 -1.02
N LEU A 45 10.69 -4.12 -1.88
CA LEU A 45 12.13 -4.05 -2.03
C LEU A 45 12.75 -2.92 -1.19
N GLN A 46 13.99 -3.10 -0.73
CA GLN A 46 14.78 -2.05 -0.07
C GLN A 46 14.08 -1.43 1.17
N ALA A 47 13.46 -2.29 1.98
CA ALA A 47 13.01 -1.93 3.32
C ALA A 47 14.22 -1.66 4.22
N ARG A 48 14.02 -0.77 5.20
CA ARG A 48 14.99 -0.49 6.27
C ARG A 48 14.27 -0.63 7.59
N ILE A 49 14.61 -1.68 8.34
CA ILE A 49 13.96 -2.06 9.59
C ILE A 49 15.04 -2.11 10.64
N ARG A 50 14.82 -1.46 11.79
CA ARG A 50 15.67 -1.64 12.95
C ARG A 50 15.07 -2.73 13.82
N LEU A 51 15.85 -3.77 14.09
CA LEU A 51 15.53 -4.86 14.99
C LEU A 51 16.44 -4.71 16.22
N ASP A 52 15.84 -4.41 17.37
CA ASP A 52 16.54 -3.97 18.57
C ASP A 52 17.52 -2.80 18.27
N ASP A 53 18.83 -3.03 18.36
CA ASP A 53 19.88 -2.03 18.10
C ASP A 53 20.48 -2.12 16.68
N GLU A 54 20.06 -3.10 15.88
CA GLU A 54 20.64 -3.38 14.57
C GLU A 54 19.77 -2.83 13.43
N LEU A 55 20.40 -2.15 12.47
CA LEU A 55 19.73 -1.71 11.24
C LEU A 55 19.87 -2.75 10.13
N TRP A 56 18.74 -3.29 9.71
CA TRP A 56 18.63 -4.25 8.62
C TRP A 56 18.15 -3.57 7.34
N ALA A 57 18.74 -3.94 6.21
CA ALA A 57 18.34 -3.49 4.88
C ALA A 57 18.11 -4.71 3.97
N GLY A 58 16.93 -4.79 3.35
CA GLY A 58 16.54 -5.95 2.56
C GLY A 58 15.10 -5.86 2.07
N HIS A 59 14.42 -6.99 2.02
CA HIS A 59 13.06 -7.10 1.47
C HIS A 59 12.04 -7.42 2.56
N VAL A 60 10.78 -7.12 2.28
CA VAL A 60 9.65 -7.50 3.13
C VAL A 60 8.72 -8.36 2.29
N GLU A 61 8.29 -9.47 2.88
CA GLU A 61 7.26 -10.34 2.33
C GLU A 61 6.00 -10.23 3.18
N ILE A 62 4.84 -10.35 2.55
CA ILE A 62 3.53 -10.19 3.17
C ILE A 62 2.65 -11.39 2.84
N HIS A 63 2.00 -11.94 3.86
CA HIS A 63 1.04 -13.02 3.67
C HIS A 63 -0.11 -12.88 4.67
N VAL A 64 -1.27 -13.47 4.39
CA VAL A 64 -2.33 -13.51 5.41
C VAL A 64 -1.92 -14.45 6.54
N ARG A 65 -1.40 -15.63 6.20
CA ARG A 65 -0.88 -16.61 7.16
C ARG A 65 0.57 -16.89 6.88
N SER A 66 1.41 -16.98 7.90
CA SER A 66 2.82 -17.28 7.67
C SER A 66 3.07 -18.64 7.01
N SER A 67 2.15 -19.59 7.13
CA SER A 67 2.20 -20.87 6.41
C SER A 67 2.12 -20.76 4.89
N GLU A 68 1.61 -19.67 4.34
CA GLU A 68 1.57 -19.41 2.88
C GLU A 68 2.98 -19.31 2.29
N TRP A 69 3.99 -18.95 3.10
CA TRP A 69 5.41 -19.00 2.74
C TRP A 69 5.82 -20.32 2.09
N TYR A 70 5.34 -21.44 2.66
CA TYR A 70 5.67 -22.79 2.19
C TYR A 70 4.72 -23.26 1.08
N GLN A 71 3.51 -22.72 1.03
CA GLN A 71 2.56 -23.01 -0.05
C GLN A 71 3.06 -22.42 -1.37
N HIS A 72 3.69 -21.26 -1.30
CA HIS A 72 4.31 -20.58 -2.44
C HIS A 72 5.73 -21.06 -2.75
N GLY A 73 6.32 -21.90 -1.90
CA GLY A 73 7.64 -22.48 -2.13
C GLY A 73 8.81 -21.53 -1.86
N HIS A 74 8.58 -20.44 -1.12
CA HIS A 74 9.62 -19.43 -0.83
C HIS A 74 10.76 -19.99 0.02
N GLU A 75 10.54 -21.07 0.77
CA GLU A 75 11.57 -21.78 1.53
C GLU A 75 12.62 -22.46 0.62
N LYS A 76 12.31 -22.61 -0.67
CA LYS A 76 13.20 -23.21 -1.68
C LYS A 76 13.75 -22.20 -2.69
N ASP A 77 13.31 -20.95 -2.63
CA ASP A 77 13.67 -19.92 -3.60
C ASP A 77 14.67 -18.93 -3.01
N THR A 78 15.85 -18.85 -3.61
CA THR A 78 16.93 -17.98 -3.16
C THR A 78 16.62 -16.49 -3.30
N HIS A 79 15.65 -16.09 -4.15
CA HIS A 79 15.22 -14.69 -4.26
C HIS A 79 14.65 -14.15 -2.93
N TYR A 80 14.19 -15.04 -2.06
CA TYR A 80 13.60 -14.70 -0.76
C TYR A 80 14.60 -14.73 0.38
N ASN A 81 15.87 -15.09 0.14
CA ASN A 81 16.91 -15.11 1.18
C ASN A 81 17.23 -13.72 1.75
N ASN A 82 16.95 -12.65 1.00
CA ASN A 82 17.12 -11.26 1.43
C ASN A 82 15.87 -10.67 2.08
N VAL A 83 14.83 -11.48 2.35
CA VAL A 83 13.69 -11.04 3.16
C VAL A 83 14.14 -10.89 4.62
N ILE A 84 14.06 -9.67 5.12
CA ILE A 84 14.48 -9.30 6.48
C ILE A 84 13.32 -9.24 7.47
N LEU A 85 12.08 -9.25 6.97
CA LEU A 85 10.87 -9.19 7.76
C LEU A 85 9.72 -9.84 7.00
N HIS A 86 9.01 -10.75 7.66
CA HIS A 86 7.76 -11.33 7.18
C HIS A 86 6.59 -10.68 7.92
N VAL A 87 5.75 -9.95 7.20
CA VAL A 87 4.60 -9.25 7.76
C VAL A 87 3.35 -10.10 7.52
N VAL A 88 2.69 -10.52 8.57
CA VAL A 88 1.51 -11.39 8.44
C VAL A 88 0.31 -10.87 9.18
N TRP A 89 -0.88 -11.29 8.74
CA TRP A 89 -2.07 -11.11 9.57
C TRP A 89 -2.01 -12.01 10.79
N THR A 90 -1.60 -13.28 10.63
CA THR A 90 -1.41 -14.24 11.72
C THR A 90 -0.17 -15.11 11.48
N GLU A 91 0.69 -15.25 12.48
CA GLU A 91 1.81 -16.21 12.40
C GLU A 91 1.35 -17.57 12.94
N ASP A 92 1.03 -18.51 12.05
CA ASP A 92 0.61 -19.87 12.41
C ASP A 92 1.76 -20.89 12.41
N GLN A 93 2.86 -20.57 11.73
CA GLN A 93 4.14 -21.29 11.85
C GLN A 93 5.34 -20.39 11.47
N PRO A 94 6.56 -20.68 11.96
CA PRO A 94 7.76 -19.92 11.56
C PRO A 94 8.05 -20.04 10.07
N ALA A 95 8.41 -18.94 9.40
CA ALA A 95 8.95 -18.94 8.04
C ALA A 95 10.48 -19.10 8.05
N LEU A 96 11.00 -20.02 7.23
CA LEU A 96 12.43 -20.30 7.12
C LEU A 96 12.92 -20.02 5.70
N THR A 97 14.12 -19.44 5.59
CA THR A 97 14.83 -19.29 4.31
C THR A 97 15.35 -20.63 3.80
N THR A 98 15.90 -20.65 2.57
CA THR A 98 16.59 -21.81 1.99
C THR A 98 17.75 -22.35 2.85
N THR A 99 18.29 -21.50 3.72
CA THR A 99 19.37 -21.85 4.67
C THR A 99 18.87 -22.27 6.05
N SER A 100 17.55 -22.48 6.20
CA SER A 100 16.88 -22.81 7.47
C SER A 100 16.99 -21.73 8.56
N VAL A 101 17.32 -20.49 8.17
CA VAL A 101 17.28 -19.34 9.08
C VAL A 101 15.85 -18.84 9.17
N ARG A 102 15.36 -18.64 10.41
CA ARG A 102 14.03 -18.07 10.66
C ARG A 102 14.03 -16.59 10.32
N ILE A 103 13.01 -16.19 9.55
CA ILE A 103 12.79 -14.79 9.21
C ILE A 103 12.06 -14.11 10.37
N PRO A 104 12.52 -12.93 10.84
CA PRO A 104 11.77 -12.14 11.81
C PRO A 104 10.35 -11.87 11.30
N CYS A 105 9.34 -12.13 12.13
CA CYS A 105 7.94 -12.01 11.73
C CYS A 105 7.20 -11.02 12.62
N ILE A 106 6.35 -10.16 12.04
CA ILE A 106 5.40 -9.34 12.81
C ILE A 106 3.96 -9.73 12.47
N GLU A 107 3.12 -9.74 13.50
CA GLU A 107 1.70 -10.01 13.36
C GLU A 107 0.89 -8.71 13.49
N LEU A 108 -0.03 -8.48 12.53
CA LEU A 108 -0.84 -7.25 12.48
C LEU A 108 -2.28 -7.42 12.99
N SER A 109 -2.77 -8.64 13.25
CA SER A 109 -4.18 -8.90 13.62
C SER A 109 -4.71 -8.04 14.78
N GLY A 110 -3.89 -7.83 15.81
CA GLY A 110 -4.22 -7.05 17.00
C GLY A 110 -3.79 -5.58 16.94
N ARG A 111 -3.22 -5.12 15.82
CA ARG A 111 -2.65 -3.77 15.68
C ARG A 111 -3.38 -2.88 14.68
N VAL A 112 -4.29 -3.46 13.90
CA VAL A 112 -5.10 -2.72 12.91
C VAL A 112 -6.47 -2.38 13.51
N ASP A 113 -6.93 -1.15 13.29
CA ASP A 113 -8.23 -0.69 13.74
C ASP A 113 -9.37 -1.43 12.99
N ALA A 114 -10.30 -2.02 13.73
CA ALA A 114 -11.45 -2.73 13.14
C ALA A 114 -12.32 -1.83 12.25
N SER A 115 -12.40 -0.53 12.53
CA SER A 115 -13.12 0.44 11.71
C SER A 115 -12.49 0.66 10.33
N LEU A 116 -11.18 0.44 10.20
CA LEU A 116 -10.49 0.48 8.91
C LEU A 116 -10.89 -0.73 8.06
N LEU A 117 -10.92 -1.91 8.67
CA LEU A 117 -11.34 -3.15 7.99
C LEU A 117 -12.80 -3.07 7.54
N ASP A 118 -13.70 -2.59 8.41
CA ASP A 118 -15.11 -2.39 8.07
C ASP A 118 -15.29 -1.39 6.91
N ARG A 119 -14.57 -0.26 6.94
CA ARG A 119 -14.59 0.71 5.83
C ARG A 119 -14.09 0.12 4.53
N TYR A 120 -12.99 -0.63 4.55
CA TYR A 120 -12.49 -1.30 3.35
C TYR A 120 -13.51 -2.29 2.79
N HIS A 121 -14.10 -3.13 3.64
CA HIS A 121 -15.13 -4.08 3.24
C HIS A 121 -16.34 -3.38 2.62
N LYS A 122 -16.78 -2.26 3.20
CA LYS A 122 -17.88 -1.45 2.64
C LYS A 122 -17.52 -0.86 1.28
N LEU A 123 -16.31 -0.35 1.09
CA LEU A 123 -15.88 0.23 -0.19
C LEU A 123 -15.73 -0.82 -1.29
N MET A 124 -15.12 -1.97 -0.98
CA MET A 124 -14.85 -3.02 -1.98
C MET A 124 -16.09 -3.81 -2.38
N ASN A 125 -17.06 -3.95 -1.48
CA ASN A 125 -18.32 -4.63 -1.77
C ASN A 125 -19.44 -3.66 -2.19
N ASN A 126 -19.12 -2.38 -2.43
CA ASN A 126 -20.11 -1.42 -2.91
C ASN A 126 -20.33 -1.60 -4.41
N GLU A 127 -21.59 -1.84 -4.81
CA GLU A 127 -22.00 -1.97 -6.22
C GLU A 127 -22.31 -0.62 -6.88
N GLU A 128 -22.26 0.48 -6.13
CA GLU A 128 -22.43 1.84 -6.66
C GLU A 128 -21.34 2.18 -7.69
N TRP A 129 -21.71 2.98 -8.70
CA TRP A 129 -20.79 3.40 -9.77
C TRP A 129 -19.50 4.06 -9.23
N VAL A 130 -19.63 4.80 -8.11
CA VAL A 130 -18.50 5.33 -7.36
C VAL A 130 -18.57 4.77 -5.93
N PRO A 131 -17.54 4.05 -5.44
CA PRO A 131 -17.59 3.38 -4.14
C PRO A 131 -17.92 4.28 -2.95
N CYS A 132 -17.58 5.57 -3.04
CA CYS A 132 -17.88 6.57 -2.01
C CYS A 132 -19.11 7.46 -2.32
N ALA A 133 -19.91 7.14 -3.36
CA ALA A 133 -21.04 7.97 -3.80
C ALA A 133 -22.01 8.32 -2.66
N SER A 134 -22.35 7.34 -1.82
CA SER A 134 -23.22 7.52 -0.67
C SER A 134 -22.68 8.54 0.34
N SER A 135 -21.35 8.66 0.46
CA SER A 135 -20.69 9.62 1.35
C SER A 135 -20.83 11.06 0.87
N LEU A 136 -21.14 11.30 -0.41
CA LEU A 136 -21.35 12.65 -0.95
C LEU A 136 -22.52 13.39 -0.28
N THR A 137 -23.50 12.64 0.23
CA THR A 137 -24.64 13.20 0.97
C THR A 137 -24.24 13.81 2.31
N SER A 138 -23.12 13.38 2.89
CA SER A 138 -22.59 13.94 4.14
C SER A 138 -21.81 15.25 3.94
N VAL A 139 -21.48 15.60 2.69
CA VAL A 139 -20.74 16.82 2.36
C VAL A 139 -21.71 17.99 2.27
N PRO A 140 -21.48 19.12 2.98
CA PRO A 140 -22.35 20.29 2.92
C PRO A 140 -22.53 20.82 1.50
N ASP A 141 -23.74 21.26 1.16
CA ASP A 141 -24.08 21.76 -0.17
C ASP A 141 -23.15 22.88 -0.63
N ILE A 142 -22.86 23.85 0.24
CA ILE A 142 -21.96 24.97 -0.07
C ILE A 142 -20.56 24.50 -0.48
N THR A 143 -20.04 23.46 0.18
CA THR A 143 -18.74 22.87 -0.14
C THR A 143 -18.79 22.22 -1.52
N ARG A 144 -19.85 21.47 -1.83
CA ARG A 144 -20.01 20.81 -3.14
C ARG A 144 -20.10 21.84 -4.26
N THR A 145 -20.93 22.87 -4.10
CA THR A 145 -21.11 23.92 -5.11
C THR A 145 -19.80 24.68 -5.36
N SER A 146 -19.12 25.13 -4.30
CA SER A 146 -17.86 25.85 -4.43
C SER A 146 -16.77 25.01 -5.11
N TRP A 147 -16.69 23.71 -4.79
CA TRP A 147 -15.74 22.80 -5.43
C TRP A 147 -16.05 22.61 -6.92
N LEU A 148 -17.32 22.42 -7.28
CA LEU A 148 -17.74 22.24 -8.67
C LEU A 148 -17.48 23.49 -9.52
N GLU A 149 -17.77 24.68 -8.99
CA GLU A 149 -17.47 25.95 -9.67
C GLU A 149 -15.97 26.10 -9.95
N ARG A 150 -15.14 25.83 -8.94
CA ARG A 150 -13.68 25.87 -9.09
C ARG A 150 -13.20 24.86 -10.15
N LEU A 151 -13.66 23.61 -10.09
CA LEU A 151 -13.29 22.58 -11.06
C LEU A 151 -13.72 22.94 -12.49
N MET A 152 -14.88 23.59 -12.65
CA MET A 152 -15.34 24.07 -13.96
C MET A 152 -14.40 25.13 -14.52
N THR A 153 -13.98 26.10 -13.69
CA THR A 153 -13.00 27.12 -14.11
C THR A 153 -11.66 26.49 -14.47
N GLU A 154 -11.10 25.63 -13.61
CA GLU A 154 -9.82 24.94 -13.88
C GLU A 154 -9.89 24.11 -15.18
N ARG A 155 -11.02 23.44 -15.43
CA ARG A 155 -11.24 22.69 -16.67
C ARG A 155 -11.33 23.59 -17.90
N LEU A 156 -11.96 24.76 -17.78
CA LEU A 156 -12.06 25.73 -18.87
C LEU A 156 -10.68 26.31 -19.19
N GLU A 157 -9.92 26.70 -18.17
CA GLU A 157 -8.54 27.18 -18.33
C GLU A 157 -7.66 26.14 -19.02
N SER A 158 -7.70 24.88 -18.57
CA SER A 158 -6.95 23.79 -19.21
C SER A 158 -7.33 23.56 -20.68
N LYS A 159 -8.62 23.66 -21.02
CA LYS A 159 -9.08 23.55 -22.41
C LYS A 159 -8.64 24.74 -23.27
N THR A 160 -8.74 25.96 -22.73
CA THR A 160 -8.31 27.17 -23.42
C THR A 160 -6.80 27.15 -23.66
N GLU A 161 -6.02 26.74 -22.67
CA GLU A 161 -4.57 26.56 -22.77
C GLU A 161 -4.20 25.58 -23.89
N TYR A 162 -4.87 24.42 -23.95
CA TYR A 162 -4.68 23.45 -25.02
C TYR A 162 -4.96 24.03 -26.42
N ILE A 163 -6.04 24.79 -26.56
CA ILE A 163 -6.41 25.45 -27.82
C ILE A 163 -5.38 26.53 -28.20
N ASN A 164 -4.93 27.34 -27.24
CA ASN A 164 -3.89 28.36 -27.46
C ASN A 164 -2.57 27.73 -27.92
N GLN A 165 -2.21 26.56 -27.39
CA GLN A 165 -1.02 25.83 -27.83
C GLN A 165 -1.13 25.34 -29.28
N ILE A 166 -2.31 24.88 -29.71
CA ILE A 166 -2.56 24.52 -31.12
C ILE A 166 -2.43 25.77 -32.00
N LEU A 167 -3.12 26.85 -31.62
CA LEU A 167 -3.10 28.11 -32.37
C LEU A 167 -1.66 28.64 -32.57
N ALA A 168 -0.85 28.59 -31.52
CA ALA A 168 0.56 29.00 -31.58
C ALA A 168 1.39 28.11 -32.53
N ARG A 169 1.15 26.80 -32.55
CA ARG A 169 1.84 25.87 -33.47
C ARG A 169 1.47 26.12 -34.92
N CYS A 170 0.22 26.47 -35.18
CA CYS A 170 -0.27 26.77 -36.52
C CYS A 170 0.02 28.22 -36.95
N SER A 171 0.87 28.97 -36.23
CA SER A 171 1.18 30.38 -36.53
C SER A 171 -0.05 31.28 -36.67
N ASN A 172 -1.09 31.01 -35.88
CA ASN A 172 -2.41 31.65 -35.96
C ASN A 172 -3.22 31.37 -37.24
N ASP A 173 -2.84 30.37 -38.03
CA ASP A 173 -3.53 29.92 -39.23
C ASP A 173 -4.19 28.55 -39.00
N TRP A 174 -5.49 28.58 -38.69
CA TRP A 174 -6.26 27.38 -38.36
C TRP A 174 -6.32 26.34 -39.49
N GLU A 175 -6.02 26.70 -40.75
CA GLU A 175 -6.03 25.76 -41.87
C GLU A 175 -4.76 24.90 -41.99
N GLN A 176 -3.74 25.15 -41.15
CA GLN A 176 -2.49 24.37 -41.13
C GLN A 176 -2.48 23.20 -40.13
N ALA A 177 -3.59 22.96 -39.40
CA ALA A 177 -3.71 21.96 -38.33
C ALA A 177 -4.05 20.55 -38.82
#